data_AF-A0A814SRG8-F1
#
_entry.id   AF-A0A814SRG8-F1
#
_cell.length_a   1.000
_cell.length_b   1.000
_cell.length_c   1.000
_cell.angle_alpha   90.00
_cell.angle_beta   90.00
_cell.angle_gamma   90.00
#
_symmetry.space_group_name_H-M   'P 1'
#
loop_
_entity.id
_entity.type
_entity.pdbx_description
1 polymer ?
#
loop_
_entity_poly.entity_id
_entity_poly.type
_entity_poly.pdbx_seq_one_letter_code
_entity_poly.pdbx_strand_id
1 'polypeptide(L)'
;MELDEASTADGYYDRIKAICGQIRVKVFEALQWLRQNNALSRNVTINQLIISKLPEDDVPECLWATMEVSTNVEAAENERASYLPDPLTNASEFNNTTAIPIISR
;
A
#
# COMPACT_ATOMS: atom_id res chain seq x y z
N MET A 1 18.35 -17.54 27.41
CA MET A 1 17.93 -18.12 26.11
C MET A 1 17.37 -16.95 25.32
N GLU A 2 18.28 -16.16 24.73
CA GLU A 2 18.01 -14.86 24.07
C GLU A 2 18.50 -14.93 22.62
N LEU A 3 18.09 -15.97 21.89
CA LEU A 3 18.46 -16.17 20.50
C LEU A 3 17.23 -16.69 19.74
N ASP A 4 16.23 -15.84 19.52
CA ASP A 4 15.18 -16.15 18.53
C ASP A 4 14.45 -14.92 17.97
N GLU A 5 14.44 -13.78 18.65
CA GLU A 5 13.67 -12.60 18.19
C GLU A 5 14.25 -11.92 16.93
N ALA A 6 15.58 -11.94 16.76
CA ALA A 6 16.23 -11.28 15.61
C ALA A 6 15.98 -12.01 14.27
N SER A 7 15.80 -13.34 14.30
CA SER A 7 15.60 -14.17 13.11
C SER A 7 14.20 -14.02 12.51
N THR A 8 13.21 -13.70 13.35
CA THR A 8 11.82 -13.51 12.93
C THR A 8 11.57 -12.12 12.34
N ALA A 9 12.32 -11.11 12.80
CA ALA A 9 12.19 -9.73 12.33
C ALA A 9 12.70 -9.56 10.88
N ASP A 10 13.86 -10.11 10.54
CA ASP A 10 14.45 -9.98 9.20
C ASP A 10 13.53 -10.55 8.10
N GLY A 11 12.99 -11.75 8.31
CA GLY A 11 12.05 -12.36 7.35
C GLY A 11 10.70 -11.65 7.23
N TYR A 12 10.33 -10.81 8.21
CA TYR A 12 9.11 -10.01 8.20
C TYR A 12 9.31 -8.68 7.43
N TYR A 13 10.44 -8.01 7.63
CA TYR A 13 10.81 -6.83 6.84
C TYR A 13 10.92 -7.15 5.35
N ASP A 14 11.47 -8.32 5.01
CA ASP A 14 11.52 -8.80 3.63
C ASP A 14 10.13 -8.98 3.00
N ARG A 15 9.12 -9.39 3.79
CA ARG A 15 7.73 -9.51 3.32
C ARG A 15 7.08 -8.15 3.10
N ILE A 16 7.29 -7.19 4.00
CA ILE A 16 6.79 -5.81 3.79
C ILE A 16 7.45 -5.21 2.56
N LYS A 17 8.78 -5.36 2.41
CA LYS A 17 9.51 -4.94 1.21
C LYS A 17 8.98 -5.62 -0.06
N ALA A 18 8.65 -6.90 -0.01
CA ALA A 18 8.07 -7.61 -1.16
C ALA A 18 6.66 -7.11 -1.53
N ILE A 19 5.84 -6.73 -0.55
CA ILE A 19 4.52 -6.11 -0.79
C ILE A 19 4.70 -4.72 -1.39
N CYS A 20 5.66 -3.97 -0.88
CA CYS A 20 5.92 -2.60 -1.31
C CYS A 20 6.56 -2.58 -2.70
N GLY A 21 7.61 -3.36 -2.99
CA GLY A 21 8.62 -3.29 -4.07
C GLY A 21 8.22 -3.23 -5.55
N GLN A 22 7.03 -2.75 -5.92
CA GLN A 22 6.59 -2.55 -7.30
C GLN A 22 6.02 -1.14 -7.57
N ILE A 23 6.18 -0.18 -6.65
CA ILE A 23 5.52 1.12 -6.78
C ILE A 23 6.09 1.92 -7.95
N ARG A 24 7.38 1.86 -8.26
CA ARG A 24 7.95 2.65 -9.38
C ARG A 24 7.31 2.36 -10.73
N VAL A 25 7.12 1.08 -11.04
CA VAL A 25 6.44 0.64 -12.27
C VAL A 25 4.97 1.03 -12.21
N LYS A 26 4.29 0.74 -11.09
CA LYS A 26 2.86 1.05 -10.90
C LYS A 26 2.56 2.55 -10.96
N VAL A 27 3.42 3.39 -10.39
CA VAL A 27 3.29 4.86 -10.41
C VAL A 27 3.48 5.37 -11.83
N PHE A 28 4.48 4.87 -12.54
CA PHE A 28 4.67 5.25 -13.93
C PHE A 28 3.48 4.84 -14.81
N GLU A 29 2.98 3.61 -14.65
CA GLU A 29 1.78 3.12 -15.34
C GLU A 29 0.53 3.93 -14.98
N ALA A 30 0.32 4.25 -13.70
CA ALA A 30 -0.80 5.06 -13.24
C ALA A 30 -0.74 6.49 -13.79
N LEU A 31 0.45 7.12 -13.81
CA LEU A 31 0.63 8.46 -14.39
C LEU A 31 0.39 8.45 -15.90
N GLN A 32 0.83 7.40 -16.61
CA GLN A 32 0.51 7.23 -18.02
C GLN A 32 -0.99 7.07 -18.25
N TRP A 33 -1.66 6.23 -17.46
CA TRP A 33 -3.09 6.03 -17.53
C TRP A 33 -3.85 7.34 -17.28
N LEU A 34 -3.45 8.11 -16.27
CA LEU A 34 -4.07 9.39 -15.93
C LEU A 34 -3.93 10.39 -17.09
N ARG A 35 -2.73 10.49 -17.68
CA ARG A 35 -2.50 11.36 -18.84
C ARG A 35 -3.38 11.00 -20.05
N GLN A 36 -3.64 9.71 -20.26
CA GLN A 36 -4.47 9.23 -21.37
C GLN A 36 -5.97 9.46 -21.13
N ASN A 37 -6.44 9.30 -19.89
CA ASN A 37 -7.86 9.26 -19.57
C ASN A 37 -8.43 10.57 -19.01
N ASN A 38 -7.58 11.47 -18.50
CA ASN A 38 -8.00 12.75 -17.93
C ASN A 38 -7.52 13.92 -18.80
N ALA A 39 -8.48 14.65 -19.38
CA ALA A 39 -8.24 15.79 -20.24
C ALA A 39 -7.46 16.93 -19.55
N LEU A 40 -7.64 17.10 -18.24
CA LEU A 40 -6.95 18.13 -17.45
C LEU A 40 -5.45 17.85 -17.32
N SER A 41 -5.06 16.59 -17.32
CA SER A 41 -3.67 16.15 -17.21
C SER A 41 -2.97 15.89 -18.55
N ARG A 42 -3.66 16.13 -19.68
CA ARG A 42 -3.15 15.78 -21.02
C ARG A 42 -1.84 16.49 -21.40
N ASN A 43 -1.66 17.72 -20.90
CA ASN A 43 -0.47 18.55 -21.15
C ASN A 43 0.61 18.41 -20.08
N VAL A 44 0.41 17.54 -19.08
CA VAL A 44 1.40 17.31 -18.03
C VAL A 44 2.53 16.44 -18.57
N THR A 45 3.76 16.91 -18.42
CA THR A 45 4.95 16.15 -18.80
C THR A 45 5.38 15.26 -17.64
N ILE A 46 5.39 13.95 -17.86
CA ILE A 46 5.86 12.97 -16.89
C ILE A 46 7.40 13.02 -16.87
N ASN A 47 7.98 13.42 -15.74
CA ASN A 47 9.43 13.52 -15.59
C ASN A 47 10.03 12.19 -15.10
N GLN A 48 10.62 11.44 -16.04
CA GLN A 48 11.23 10.13 -15.75
C GLN A 48 12.37 10.21 -14.73
N LEU A 49 13.13 11.32 -14.72
CA LEU A 49 14.25 11.51 -13.79
C LEU A 49 13.80 11.70 -12.34
N ILE A 50 12.57 12.18 -12.13
CA ILE A 50 12.00 12.28 -10.78
C ILE A 50 11.47 10.91 -10.35
N ILE A 51 10.83 10.19 -11.26
CA ILE A 51 10.31 8.84 -10.99
C ILE A 51 11.45 7.86 -10.68
N SER A 52 12.59 7.99 -11.35
CA SER A 52 13.77 7.15 -11.07
C SER A 52 14.41 7.41 -9.71
N LYS A 53 14.13 8.56 -9.09
CA LYS A 53 14.59 8.91 -7.73
C LYS A 53 13.68 8.37 -6.63
N LEU A 54 12.54 7.79 -6.98
CA LEU A 54 11.70 7.11 -6.01
C LEU A 54 12.50 5.94 -5.39
N PRO A 55 12.32 5.67 -4.08
CA PRO A 55 12.98 4.55 -3.42
C PRO A 55 12.64 3.23 -4.10
N GLU A 56 13.57 2.28 -4.08
CA GLU A 56 13.34 0.90 -4.57
C GLU A 56 12.60 0.05 -3.54
N ASP A 57 12.84 0.34 -2.26
CA ASP A 57 12.24 -0.34 -1.10
C ASP A 57 10.90 0.29 -0.69
N ASP A 58 10.38 1.21 -1.51
CA ASP A 58 9.00 1.72 -1.51
C ASP A 58 8.49 2.38 -0.22
N VAL A 59 9.37 2.57 0.76
CA VAL A 59 9.16 3.32 2.00
C VAL A 59 10.42 4.14 2.27
N PRO A 60 10.35 5.48 2.25
CA PRO A 60 11.46 6.33 2.67
C PRO A 60 12.01 5.89 4.03
N GLU A 61 13.32 5.96 4.21
CA GLU A 61 13.99 5.58 5.47
C GLU A 61 13.39 6.31 6.68
N CYS A 62 12.92 7.55 6.49
CA CYS A 62 12.24 8.31 7.53
C CYS A 62 10.91 7.68 7.99
N LEU A 63 10.19 6.98 7.12
CA LEU A 63 8.97 6.26 7.49
C LEU A 63 9.30 4.97 8.24
N TRP A 64 10.34 4.24 7.81
CA TRP A 64 10.84 3.06 8.55
C TRP A 64 11.28 3.42 9.96
N ALA A 65 11.98 4.55 10.12
CA ALA A 65 12.47 5.03 11.41
C ALA A 65 11.34 5.35 12.41
N THR A 66 10.13 5.61 11.92
CA THR A 66 8.96 5.92 12.75
C THR A 66 7.90 4.83 12.75
N MET A 67 8.14 3.70 12.08
CA MET A 67 7.14 2.65 11.93
C MET A 67 7.02 1.84 13.21
N GLU A 68 5.86 1.91 13.85
CA GLU A 68 5.53 1.08 15.01
C GLU A 68 4.72 -0.14 14.55
N VAL A 69 5.21 -1.34 14.89
CA VAL A 69 4.53 -2.60 14.58
C VAL A 69 4.01 -3.21 15.88
N SER A 70 2.70 -3.42 15.95
CA SER A 70 2.05 -4.09 17.08
C SER A 70 1.59 -5.49 16.67
N THR A 71 1.88 -6.48 17.51
CA THR A 71 1.38 -7.86 17.37
C THR A 71 0.14 -8.12 18.23
N ASN A 72 -0.41 -7.08 18.88
CA ASN A 72 -1.58 -7.21 19.73
C ASN A 72 -2.87 -7.36 18.88
N VAL A 73 -3.26 -8.62 18.68
CA VAL A 73 -4.45 -9.00 17.90
C VAL A 73 -5.75 -8.46 18.51
N GLU A 74 -5.86 -8.43 19.84
CA GLU A 74 -7.07 -7.95 20.52
C GLU A 74 -7.27 -6.44 20.30
N ALA A 75 -6.18 -5.66 20.37
CA ALA A 75 -6.21 -4.24 20.06
C ALA A 75 -6.61 -3.98 18.60
N ALA A 76 -6.05 -4.74 17.66
CA ALA A 76 -6.38 -4.64 16.24
C ALA A 76 -7.86 -4.96 15.96
N GLU A 77 -8.40 -5.98 16.63
CA GLU A 77 -9.80 -6.36 16.48
C GLU A 77 -10.76 -5.32 17.07
N ASN A 78 -10.40 -4.75 18.23
CA ASN A 78 -11.18 -3.68 18.85
C ASN A 78 -11.17 -2.40 17.99
N GLU A 79 -10.03 -2.05 17.40
CA GLU A 79 -9.93 -0.94 16.44
C GLU A 79 -10.84 -1.19 15.23
N ARG A 80 -10.76 -2.38 14.62
CA ARG A 80 -11.59 -2.76 13.48
C ARG A 80 -13.09 -2.66 13.78
N ALA A 81 -13.51 -3.13 14.94
CA ALA A 81 -14.91 -3.08 15.37
C ALA A 81 -15.41 -1.65 15.66
N SER A 82 -14.49 -0.71 15.93
CA SER A 82 -14.82 0.66 16.31
C SER A 82 -14.97 1.61 15.10
N TYR A 83 -14.55 1.19 13.90
CA TYR A 83 -14.80 1.97 12.68
C TYR A 83 -16.28 1.97 12.32
N LEU A 84 -16.96 3.07 12.62
CA LEU A 84 -18.31 3.32 12.14
C LEU A 84 -18.27 3.78 10.68
N PRO A 85 -19.07 3.18 9.78
CA PRO A 85 -19.19 3.68 8.41
C PRO A 85 -19.71 5.12 8.43
N ASP A 86 -19.16 5.96 7.56
CA ASP A 86 -19.56 7.36 7.46
C ASP A 86 -21.07 7.42 7.13
N PRO A 87 -21.89 8.10 7.96
CA PRO A 87 -23.33 8.19 7.74
C PRO A 87 -23.69 8.90 6.43
N LEU A 88 -22.75 9.60 5.77
CA LEU A 88 -22.93 10.19 4.45
C LEU A 88 -22.54 9.25 3.29
N THR A 89 -21.80 8.18 3.57
CA THR A 89 -21.58 7.10 2.59
C THR A 89 -22.78 6.17 2.58
N ASN A 90 -23.73 6.42 1.68
CA ASN A 90 -24.80 5.47 1.40
C ASN A 90 -24.20 4.12 0.99
N ALA A 91 -24.27 3.12 1.87
CA ALA A 91 -23.87 1.74 1.60
C ALA A 91 -24.74 1.04 0.51
N SER A 92 -25.64 1.76 -0.14
CA SER A 92 -26.61 1.23 -1.10
C SER A 92 -26.08 1.10 -2.54
N GLU A 93 -24.83 1.46 -2.84
CA GLU A 93 -24.26 1.31 -4.18
C GLU A 93 -23.10 0.29 -4.29
N PHE A 94 -22.93 -0.59 -3.30
CA PHE A 94 -22.14 -1.81 -3.53
C PHE A 94 -23.00 -2.85 -4.25
N ASN A 95 -23.13 -2.68 -5.57
CA ASN A 95 -23.61 -3.75 -6.45
C ASN A 95 -22.61 -4.91 -6.34
N ASN A 96 -23.03 -6.00 -5.70
CA ASN A 96 -22.30 -7.25 -5.52
C ASN A 96 -22.04 -8.02 -6.82
N THR A 97 -21.42 -7.39 -7.83
CA THR A 97 -21.15 -8.02 -9.12
C THR A 97 -19.76 -7.69 -9.64
N THR A 98 -18.72 -7.78 -8.79
CA THR A 98 -17.38 -8.11 -9.27
C THR A 98 -16.60 -8.78 -8.15
N ALA A 99 -16.84 -10.08 -7.93
CA ALA A 99 -15.94 -10.89 -7.14
C ALA A 99 -14.58 -10.90 -7.87
N ILE A 100 -13.60 -10.17 -7.33
CA ILE A 100 -12.22 -10.22 -7.83
C ILE A 100 -11.64 -11.56 -7.36
N PRO A 101 -11.29 -12.49 -8.26
CA PRO A 101 -10.82 -13.80 -7.86
C PRO A 101 -9.46 -13.68 -7.17
N ILE A 102 -9.36 -14.18 -5.94
CA ILE A 102 -8.08 -14.38 -5.26
C ILE A 102 -7.45 -15.61 -5.90
N ILE A 103 -6.47 -15.39 -6.77
CA ILE A 103 -5.65 -16.47 -7.33
C ILE A 103 -4.70 -16.92 -6.21
N SER A 104 -5.02 -18.04 -5.58
CA SER A 104 -4.07 -18.75 -4.72
C SER A 104 -2.90 -19.23 -5.56
N ARG A 105 -1.68 -18.88 -5.16
CA ARG A 105 -0.44 -19.45 -5.70
C ARG A 105 -0.14 -20.79 -5.05
#